data_AF-A0A377ZWM2-F1
#
_entry.id   AF-A0A377ZWM2-F1
#
_cell.length_a   1.000
_cell.length_b   1.000
_cell.length_c   1.000
_cell.angle_alpha   90.00
_cell.angle_beta   90.00
_cell.angle_gamma   90.00
#
_symmetry.space_group_name_H-M   'P 1'
#
loop_
_entity.id
_entity.type
_entity.pdbx_description
1 polymer ?
#
loop_
_entity_poly.entity_id
_entity_poly.type
_entity_poly.pdbx_seq_one_letter_code
_entity_poly.pdbx_strand_id
1 'polypeptide(L)'
;MSKFRLALVRQKYRPDGGAERFVSRALEALDSSHLQLNVITREWQGPVKPDWQIHICNPRKWGRISRERGFANAARALWQRESFDLVQSHERIPGCDLYRAGDGVHRRWLQQRSRILPAWKSRLLFADRYHRYVMQAEREMYEDSHLRGVICNAEMIKREIIEDFGLPAEKNPRYLQRH
;
A
#
# COMPACT_ATOMS: atom_id res chain seq x y z
N MET A 1 -21.24 8.95 20.18
CA MET A 1 -20.71 9.07 18.80
C MET A 1 -20.05 7.74 18.45
N SER A 2 -20.20 7.23 17.21
CA SER A 2 -19.48 6.04 16.78
C SER A 2 -17.99 6.36 16.61
N LYS A 3 -17.10 5.41 16.94
CA LYS A 3 -15.67 5.54 16.65
C LYS A 3 -15.45 5.61 15.14
N PHE A 4 -14.56 6.47 14.69
CA PHE A 4 -14.08 6.47 13.30
C PHE A 4 -13.28 5.19 13.06
N ARG A 5 -13.55 4.47 11.97
CA ARG A 5 -12.97 3.16 11.67
C ARG A 5 -11.96 3.29 10.54
N LEU A 6 -10.68 3.27 10.91
CA LEU A 6 -9.56 3.27 9.97
C LEU A 6 -9.12 1.83 9.68
N ALA A 7 -9.05 1.46 8.41
CA ALA A 7 -8.46 0.19 7.97
C ALA A 7 -7.05 0.39 7.41
N LEU A 8 -6.09 -0.33 7.97
CA LEU A 8 -4.71 -0.44 7.49
C LEU A 8 -4.53 -1.76 6.76
N VAL A 9 -4.12 -1.72 5.49
CA VAL A 9 -3.92 -2.92 4.67
C VAL A 9 -2.44 -3.19 4.45
N ARG A 10 -1.97 -4.39 4.83
CA ARG A 10 -0.59 -4.84 4.59
C ARG A 10 -0.49 -6.36 4.59
N GLN A 11 0.23 -6.96 3.65
CA GLN A 11 0.31 -8.43 3.56
C GLN A 11 0.99 -9.09 4.74
N LYS A 12 2.03 -8.45 5.29
CA LYS A 12 2.75 -8.93 6.46
C LYS A 12 2.92 -7.78 7.44
N TYR A 13 2.25 -7.89 8.58
CA TYR A 13 2.47 -6.97 9.68
C TYR A 13 3.79 -7.30 10.37
N ARG A 14 4.61 -6.28 10.62
CA ARG A 14 5.78 -6.40 11.50
C ARG A 14 5.81 -5.27 12.52
N PRO A 15 6.00 -5.56 13.82
CA PRO A 15 6.05 -4.54 14.86
C PRO A 15 7.30 -3.62 14.75
N ASP A 16 8.34 -4.05 14.05
CA ASP A 16 9.55 -3.27 13.78
C ASP A 16 9.50 -2.42 12.50
N GLY A 17 8.41 -2.52 11.72
CA GLY A 17 8.25 -1.83 10.44
C GLY A 17 8.06 -0.31 10.57
N GLY A 18 8.73 0.47 9.72
CA GLY A 18 8.70 1.93 9.77
C GLY A 18 7.34 2.56 9.43
N ALA A 19 6.49 1.87 8.67
CA ALA A 19 5.17 2.35 8.31
C ALA A 19 4.13 2.05 9.41
N GLU A 20 4.31 0.93 10.10
CA GLU A 20 3.50 0.46 11.22
C GLU A 20 3.77 1.30 12.47
N ARG A 21 5.04 1.66 12.73
CA ARG A 21 5.38 2.62 13.80
C ARG A 21 4.74 3.99 13.58
N PHE A 22 4.61 4.45 12.33
CA PHE A 22 3.93 5.71 12.03
C PHE A 22 2.44 5.61 12.38
N VAL A 23 1.76 4.54 11.97
CA VAL A 23 0.33 4.34 12.29
C VAL A 23 0.14 4.12 13.79
N SER A 24 0.96 3.30 14.46
CA SER A 24 0.90 3.11 15.92
C SER A 24 1.10 4.42 16.67
N ARG A 25 2.06 5.27 16.26
CA ARG A 25 2.29 6.58 16.88
C ARG A 25 1.16 7.56 16.61
N ALA A 26 0.62 7.57 15.38
CA ALA A 26 -0.55 8.40 15.07
C ALA A 26 -1.77 7.99 15.90
N LEU A 27 -1.95 6.68 16.14
CA LEU A 27 -3.00 6.13 17.01
C LEU A 27 -2.74 6.33 18.49
N GLU A 28 -1.48 6.42 18.93
CA GLU A 28 -1.13 6.79 20.30
C GLU A 28 -1.34 8.29 20.53
N ALA A 29 -1.15 9.12 19.50
CA ALA A 29 -1.35 10.57 19.54
C ALA A 29 -2.83 10.98 19.37
N LEU A 30 -3.63 10.16 18.70
CA LEU A 30 -5.08 10.33 18.59
C LEU A 30 -5.73 9.63 19.79
N ASP A 31 -6.64 10.31 20.49
CA ASP A 31 -7.36 9.71 21.60
C ASP A 31 -8.11 8.44 21.13
N SER A 32 -7.75 7.28 21.70
CA SER A 32 -8.29 5.97 21.33
C SER A 32 -9.81 5.85 21.59
N SER A 33 -10.37 6.83 22.31
CA SER A 33 -11.81 6.99 22.48
C SER A 33 -12.55 7.27 21.16
N HIS A 34 -11.90 7.90 20.16
CA HIS A 34 -12.54 8.35 18.93
C HIS A 34 -12.18 7.54 17.68
N LEU A 35 -11.15 6.70 17.74
CA LEU A 35 -10.62 5.96 16.59
C LEU A 35 -10.54 4.45 16.88
N GLN A 36 -11.02 3.63 15.95
CA GLN A 36 -10.86 2.18 15.95
C GLN A 36 -9.94 1.78 14.79
N LEU A 37 -8.78 1.20 15.13
CA LEU A 37 -7.87 0.65 14.11
C LEU A 37 -8.31 -0.75 13.72
N ASN A 38 -8.43 -0.97 12.42
CA ASN A 38 -8.64 -2.26 11.79
C ASN A 38 -7.41 -2.60 10.94
N VAL A 39 -6.85 -3.79 11.07
CA VAL A 39 -5.66 -4.21 10.28
C VAL A 39 -6.02 -5.42 9.42
N ILE A 40 -5.90 -5.28 8.10
CA ILE A 40 -6.13 -6.35 7.14
C ILE A 40 -4.77 -6.92 6.73
N THR A 41 -4.49 -8.18 7.11
CA THR A 41 -3.18 -8.82 6.86
C THR A 41 -3.29 -10.30 6.58
N ARG A 42 -2.30 -10.89 5.88
CA ARG A 42 -2.22 -12.36 5.74
C ARG A 42 -1.76 -13.02 7.03
N GLU A 43 -0.94 -12.31 7.79
CA GLU A 43 -0.24 -12.83 8.96
C GLU A 43 -0.02 -11.70 9.97
N TRP A 44 -0.27 -12.01 11.24
CA TRP A 44 -0.06 -11.11 12.36
C TRP A 44 0.98 -11.70 13.30
N GLN A 45 1.99 -10.90 13.66
CA GLN A 45 3.03 -11.29 14.61
C GLN A 45 3.14 -10.22 15.69
N GLY A 46 3.04 -10.65 16.96
CA GLY A 46 3.16 -9.78 18.13
C GLY A 46 1.85 -9.58 18.91
N PRO A 47 1.90 -8.86 20.04
CA PRO A 47 0.74 -8.61 20.87
C PRO A 47 -0.27 -7.72 20.13
N VAL A 48 -1.55 -8.04 20.27
CA VAL A 48 -2.66 -7.21 19.79
C VAL A 48 -3.02 -6.22 20.89
N LYS A 49 -3.04 -4.92 20.58
CA LYS A 49 -3.51 -3.90 21.52
C LYS A 49 -5.05 -4.00 21.65
N PRO A 50 -5.64 -3.74 22.83
CA PRO A 50 -7.09 -3.92 23.06
C PRO A 50 -7.99 -3.18 22.05
N ASP A 51 -7.58 -2.01 21.56
CA ASP A 51 -8.35 -1.19 20.63
C ASP A 51 -8.16 -1.56 19.15
N TRP A 52 -7.40 -2.62 18.84
CA TRP A 52 -7.05 -3.02 17.48
C TRP A 52 -7.86 -4.25 17.05
N GLN A 53 -8.47 -4.16 15.87
CA GLN A 53 -9.22 -5.24 15.25
C GLN A 53 -8.39 -5.86 14.13
N ILE A 54 -8.00 -7.12 14.27
CA ILE A 54 -7.15 -7.80 13.29
C ILE A 54 -8.00 -8.69 12.38
N HIS A 55 -7.96 -8.40 11.09
CA HIS A 55 -8.67 -9.10 10.02
C HIS A 55 -7.68 -9.97 9.24
N ILE A 56 -7.65 -11.27 9.55
CA ILE A 56 -6.78 -12.22 8.85
C ILE A 56 -7.36 -12.53 7.47
N CYS A 57 -6.66 -12.10 6.43
CA CYS A 57 -7.02 -12.25 5.03
C CYS A 57 -5.89 -12.99 4.28
N ASN A 58 -5.95 -14.33 4.28
CA ASN A 58 -4.88 -15.17 3.73
C ASN A 58 -5.39 -16.15 2.65
N PRO A 59 -5.75 -15.67 1.45
CA PRO A 59 -6.19 -16.54 0.36
C PRO A 59 -5.04 -17.43 -0.13
N ARG A 60 -5.39 -18.63 -0.64
CA ARG A 60 -4.47 -19.59 -1.25
C ARG A 60 -3.65 -18.92 -2.37
N LYS A 61 -2.37 -19.29 -2.45
CA LYS A 61 -1.40 -18.73 -3.40
C LYS A 61 -0.64 -19.86 -4.09
N TRP A 62 -0.43 -19.71 -5.39
CA TRP A 62 0.23 -20.70 -6.27
C TRP A 62 1.53 -20.17 -6.87
N GLY A 63 1.86 -18.91 -6.62
CA GLY A 63 3.02 -18.20 -7.16
C GLY A 63 3.00 -16.74 -6.72
N ARG A 64 3.99 -15.95 -7.17
CA ARG A 64 4.13 -14.54 -6.76
C ARG A 64 2.92 -13.70 -7.20
N ILE A 65 2.51 -13.79 -8.47
CA ILE A 65 1.37 -13.02 -9.00
C ILE A 65 0.07 -13.39 -8.27
N SER A 66 -0.21 -14.68 -8.07
CA SER A 66 -1.44 -15.11 -7.38
C SER A 66 -1.42 -14.76 -5.90
N ARG A 67 -0.24 -14.69 -5.26
CA ARG A 67 -0.11 -14.14 -3.91
C ARG A 67 -0.51 -12.67 -3.86
N GLU A 68 0.07 -11.83 -4.72
CA GLU A 68 -0.24 -10.39 -4.72
C GLU A 68 -1.72 -10.16 -5.07
N ARG A 69 -2.19 -10.75 -6.18
CA ARG A 69 -3.55 -10.55 -6.69
C ARG A 69 -4.61 -11.13 -5.76
N GLY A 70 -4.36 -12.33 -5.24
CA GLY A 70 -5.29 -12.98 -4.32
C GLY A 70 -5.50 -12.13 -3.07
N PHE A 71 -4.42 -11.58 -2.50
CA PHE A 71 -4.53 -10.69 -1.35
C PHE A 71 -5.27 -9.41 -1.70
N ALA A 72 -4.89 -8.75 -2.80
CA ALA A 72 -5.52 -7.51 -3.25
C ALA A 72 -7.04 -7.66 -3.36
N ASN A 73 -7.51 -8.72 -4.02
CA ASN A 73 -8.93 -8.99 -4.20
C ASN A 73 -9.64 -9.31 -2.87
N ALA A 74 -9.04 -10.15 -2.03
CA ALA A 74 -9.65 -10.57 -0.78
C ALA A 74 -9.68 -9.44 0.27
N ALA A 75 -8.63 -8.62 0.33
CA ALA A 75 -8.58 -7.44 1.18
C ALA A 75 -9.63 -6.41 0.72
N ARG A 76 -9.74 -6.18 -0.60
CA ARG A 76 -10.74 -5.27 -1.17
C ARG A 76 -12.17 -5.68 -0.85
N ALA A 77 -12.49 -6.95 -1.06
CA ALA A 77 -13.80 -7.49 -0.71
C ALA A 77 -14.08 -7.35 0.80
N LEU A 78 -13.07 -7.53 1.65
CA LEU A 78 -13.20 -7.37 3.08
C LEU A 78 -13.53 -5.91 3.46
N TRP A 79 -12.72 -4.93 3.03
CA TRP A 79 -12.95 -3.54 3.44
C TRP A 79 -14.24 -2.96 2.87
N GLN A 80 -14.68 -3.41 1.70
CA GLN A 80 -15.97 -3.03 1.12
C GLN A 80 -17.13 -3.60 1.94
N ARG A 81 -17.04 -4.86 2.38
CA ARG A 81 -18.06 -5.48 3.24
C ARG A 81 -18.13 -4.80 4.61
N GLU A 82 -16.97 -4.52 5.21
CA GLU A 82 -16.91 -3.93 6.54
C GLU A 82 -17.27 -2.43 6.55
N SER A 83 -17.29 -1.76 5.40
CA SER A 83 -17.64 -0.34 5.26
C SER A 83 -16.85 0.56 6.21
N PHE A 84 -15.52 0.52 6.11
CA PHE A 84 -14.64 1.38 6.90
C PHE A 84 -14.74 2.84 6.45
N ASP A 85 -14.53 3.78 7.37
CA ASP A 85 -14.59 5.21 7.08
C ASP A 85 -13.39 5.69 6.26
N LEU A 86 -12.24 5.03 6.42
CA LEU A 86 -11.01 5.30 5.65
C LEU A 86 -10.18 4.03 5.50
N VAL A 87 -9.73 3.74 4.27
CA VAL A 87 -8.83 2.63 3.95
C VAL A 87 -7.48 3.17 3.51
N GLN A 88 -6.45 2.91 4.32
CA GLN A 88 -5.06 3.17 3.98
C GLN A 88 -4.35 1.88 3.59
N SER A 89 -3.93 1.76 2.32
CA SER A 89 -3.18 0.61 1.83
C SER A 89 -1.68 0.87 1.79
N HIS A 90 -0.88 -0.09 2.24
CA HIS A 90 0.58 -0.14 2.05
C HIS A 90 0.95 -1.12 0.92
N GLU A 91 -0.05 -1.65 0.23
CA GLU A 91 0.06 -2.54 -0.91
C GLU A 91 -0.55 -1.86 -2.14
N ARG A 92 -0.08 -2.21 -3.34
CA ARG A 92 -0.58 -1.65 -4.61
C ARG A 92 -1.96 -2.24 -4.93
N ILE A 93 -3.01 -1.73 -4.29
CA ILE A 93 -4.39 -2.23 -4.45
C ILE A 93 -5.32 -1.09 -4.87
N PRO A 94 -6.03 -1.20 -6.01
CA PRO A 94 -7.03 -0.21 -6.41
C PRO A 94 -8.23 -0.18 -5.47
N GLY A 95 -8.84 0.99 -5.33
CA GLY A 95 -10.04 1.22 -4.51
C GLY A 95 -9.78 1.55 -3.04
N CYS A 96 -8.54 1.85 -2.64
CA CYS A 96 -8.22 2.40 -1.32
C CYS A 96 -8.34 3.94 -1.32
N ASP A 97 -8.58 4.53 -0.15
CA ASP A 97 -8.66 6.00 -0.02
C ASP A 97 -7.28 6.65 0.04
N LEU A 98 -6.34 6.01 0.74
CA LEU A 98 -4.97 6.50 0.88
C LEU A 98 -3.97 5.39 0.54
N TYR A 99 -3.02 5.69 -0.33
CA TYR A 99 -1.90 4.79 -0.60
C TYR A 99 -0.63 5.29 0.07
N ARG A 100 0.07 4.42 0.80
CA ARG A 100 1.41 4.69 1.30
C ARG A 100 2.46 4.06 0.38
N ALA A 101 3.13 4.90 -0.41
CA ALA A 101 4.31 4.54 -1.19
C ALA A 101 5.53 4.39 -0.26
N GLY A 102 5.74 3.16 0.22
CA GLY A 102 6.96 2.78 0.95
C GLY A 102 8.11 2.37 0.03
N ASP A 103 7.77 1.86 -1.16
CA ASP A 103 8.69 1.48 -2.23
C ASP A 103 8.77 2.59 -3.29
N GLY A 104 9.78 2.54 -4.17
CA GLY A 104 9.84 3.38 -5.37
C GLY A 104 8.86 2.94 -6.47
N VAL A 105 8.71 3.79 -7.49
CA VAL A 105 7.91 3.49 -8.69
C VAL A 105 8.53 2.28 -9.41
N HIS A 106 7.75 1.22 -9.61
CA HIS A 106 8.30 -0.07 -10.06
C HIS A 106 8.93 0.04 -11.45
N ARG A 107 8.33 0.84 -12.34
CA ARG A 107 8.88 1.12 -13.68
C ARG A 107 10.23 1.82 -13.62
N ARG A 108 10.39 2.82 -12.74
CA ARG A 108 11.65 3.54 -12.54
C ARG A 108 12.74 2.62 -12.00
N TRP A 109 12.40 1.72 -11.07
CA TRP A 109 13.31 0.68 -10.60
C TRP A 109 13.79 -0.24 -11.75
N LEU A 110 12.89 -0.70 -12.63
CA LEU A 110 13.25 -1.52 -13.80
C LEU A 110 14.19 -0.78 -14.77
N GLN A 111 13.96 0.51 -14.98
CA GLN A 111 14.81 1.37 -15.81
C GLN A 111 16.22 1.47 -15.22
N GLN A 112 16.35 1.78 -13.92
CA GLN A 112 17.67 1.84 -13.27
C GLN A 112 18.37 0.49 -13.30
N ARG A 113 17.65 -0.60 -13.03
CA ARG A 113 18.19 -1.96 -13.10
C ARG A 113 18.69 -2.32 -14.50
N SER A 114 18.02 -1.83 -15.54
CA SER A 114 18.37 -2.09 -16.93
C SER A 114 19.67 -1.43 -17.38
N ARG A 115 20.07 -0.31 -16.77
CA ARG A 115 21.32 0.41 -17.11
C ARG A 115 22.58 -0.41 -16.83
N ILE A 116 22.49 -1.38 -15.93
CA ILE A 116 23.60 -2.26 -15.51
C ILE A 116 23.45 -3.70 -16.05
N LEU A 117 22.52 -3.94 -16.98
CA LEU A 117 22.27 -5.25 -17.57
C LEU A 117 22.59 -5.22 -19.07
N PRO A 118 23.06 -6.35 -19.65
CA PRO A 118 23.08 -6.54 -21.09
C PRO A 118 21.69 -6.28 -21.71
N ALA A 119 21.65 -5.70 -22.92
CA ALA A 119 20.42 -5.27 -23.57
C ALA A 119 19.35 -6.38 -23.67
N TRP A 120 19.75 -7.62 -23.96
CA TRP A 120 18.83 -8.76 -24.03
C TRP A 120 18.23 -9.11 -22.66
N LYS A 121 19.01 -9.03 -21.56
CA LYS A 121 18.52 -9.25 -20.20
C LYS A 121 17.54 -8.16 -19.78
N SER A 122 17.82 -6.90 -20.16
CA SER A 122 16.89 -5.79 -19.94
C SER A 122 15.55 -6.03 -20.65
N ARG A 123 15.56 -6.46 -21.92
CA ARG A 123 14.33 -6.80 -22.66
C ARG A 123 13.54 -7.92 -21.97
N LEU A 124 14.21 -8.98 -21.52
CA LEU A 124 13.56 -10.08 -20.78
C LEU A 124 12.99 -9.59 -19.44
N LEU A 125 13.70 -8.70 -18.74
CA LEU A 125 13.25 -8.11 -17.48
C LEU A 125 11.93 -7.34 -17.67
N PHE A 126 11.80 -6.54 -18.72
CA PHE A 126 10.54 -5.84 -19.02
C PHE A 126 9.43 -6.78 -19.55
N ALA A 127 9.80 -7.89 -20.19
CA ALA A 127 8.84 -8.89 -20.68
C ALA A 127 8.31 -9.83 -19.57
N ASP A 128 8.99 -9.89 -18.43
CA ASP A 128 8.62 -10.73 -17.29
C ASP A 128 7.18 -10.48 -16.83
N ARG A 129 6.45 -11.57 -16.59
CA ARG A 129 5.02 -11.52 -16.26
C ARG A 129 4.76 -10.87 -14.91
N TYR A 130 5.65 -11.07 -13.94
CA TYR A 130 5.50 -10.49 -12.62
C TYR A 130 5.75 -8.99 -12.66
N HIS A 131 6.78 -8.53 -13.37
CA HIS A 131 7.04 -7.09 -13.52
C HIS A 131 5.92 -6.36 -14.25
N ARG A 132 5.37 -6.96 -15.31
CA ARG A 132 4.18 -6.40 -15.97
C ARG A 132 2.97 -6.34 -15.05
N TYR A 133 2.76 -7.38 -14.23
CA TYR A 133 1.70 -7.37 -13.23
C TYR A 133 1.87 -6.26 -12.20
N VAL A 134 3.08 -6.05 -11.66
CA VAL A 134 3.31 -4.99 -10.65
C VAL A 134 3.09 -3.61 -11.26
N MET A 135 3.60 -3.34 -12.47
CA MET A 135 3.36 -2.06 -13.16
C MET A 135 1.87 -1.82 -13.41
N GLN A 136 1.12 -2.87 -13.78
CA GLN A 136 -0.33 -2.77 -13.98
C GLN A 136 -1.06 -2.49 -12.67
N ALA A 137 -0.75 -3.21 -11.60
CA ALA A 137 -1.38 -3.00 -10.28
C ALA A 137 -1.06 -1.60 -9.71
N GLU A 138 0.15 -1.10 -9.95
CA GLU A 138 0.56 0.26 -9.57
C GLU A 138 -0.23 1.31 -10.34
N ARG A 139 -0.35 1.15 -11.66
CA ARG A 139 -1.15 2.01 -12.52
C ARG A 139 -2.62 2.04 -12.12
N GLU A 140 -3.24 0.86 -11.97
CA GLU A 140 -4.64 0.72 -11.56
C GLU A 140 -4.89 1.39 -10.21
N MET A 141 -3.95 1.30 -9.27
CA MET A 141 -4.10 1.92 -7.95
C MET A 141 -4.01 3.45 -8.03
N TYR A 142 -3.04 4.00 -8.77
CA TYR A 142 -2.90 5.46 -8.90
C TYR A 142 -4.01 6.11 -9.73
N GLU A 143 -4.53 5.40 -10.74
CA GLU A 143 -5.61 5.89 -11.61
C GLU A 143 -7.02 5.66 -11.00
N ASP A 144 -7.13 4.97 -9.85
CA ASP A 144 -8.43 4.66 -9.25
C ASP A 144 -9.15 5.94 -8.75
N SER A 145 -10.44 6.04 -9.05
CA SER A 145 -11.26 7.20 -8.67
C SER A 145 -11.41 7.36 -7.16
N HIS A 146 -11.37 6.26 -6.39
CA HIS A 146 -11.48 6.29 -4.92
C HIS A 146 -10.22 6.80 -4.23
N LEU A 147 -9.06 6.78 -4.90
CA LEU A 147 -7.82 7.27 -4.32
C LEU A 147 -7.94 8.77 -4.03
N ARG A 148 -7.80 9.17 -2.77
CA ARG A 148 -7.88 10.56 -2.30
C ARG A 148 -6.51 11.17 -2.07
N GLY A 149 -5.49 10.36 -1.86
CA GLY A 149 -4.13 10.86 -1.67
C GLY A 149 -3.08 9.78 -1.54
N VAL A 150 -1.83 10.19 -1.71
CA VAL A 150 -0.65 9.33 -1.58
C VAL A 150 0.26 9.88 -0.48
N ILE A 151 0.86 8.98 0.30
CA ILE A 151 1.87 9.30 1.31
C ILE A 151 3.17 8.65 0.89
N CYS A 152 4.23 9.44 0.70
CA CYS A 152 5.54 8.95 0.28
C CYS A 152 6.61 9.25 1.32
N ASN A 153 7.63 8.40 1.40
CA ASN A 153 8.77 8.52 2.33
C ASN A 153 9.98 9.28 1.75
N ALA A 154 9.92 9.74 0.50
CA ALA A 154 11.00 10.48 -0.14
C ALA A 154 10.48 11.44 -1.23
N GLU A 155 11.10 12.62 -1.36
CA GLU A 155 10.75 13.61 -2.39
C GLU A 155 11.01 13.08 -3.80
N MET A 156 12.04 12.25 -3.99
CA MET A 156 12.30 11.57 -5.27
C MET A 156 11.09 10.74 -5.71
N ILE A 157 10.53 9.93 -4.81
CA ILE A 157 9.39 9.05 -5.11
C ILE A 157 8.15 9.87 -5.44
N LYS A 158 7.89 10.96 -4.70
CA LYS A 158 6.82 11.91 -5.02
C LYS A 158 6.92 12.40 -6.46
N ARG A 159 8.10 12.87 -6.86
CA ARG A 159 8.35 13.36 -8.23
C ARG A 159 8.12 12.26 -9.26
N GLU A 160 8.67 11.08 -9.05
CA GLU A 160 8.49 9.95 -9.97
C GLU A 160 7.01 9.55 -10.13
N ILE A 161 6.23 9.58 -9.04
CA ILE A 161 4.79 9.28 -9.09
C ILE A 161 4.05 10.34 -9.92
N ILE A 162 4.34 11.62 -9.71
CA ILE A 162 3.72 12.72 -10.45
C ILE A 162 4.08 12.61 -11.95
N GLU A 163 5.36 12.38 -12.25
CA GLU A 163 5.85 12.25 -13.63
C GLU A 163 5.25 11.04 -14.37
N ASP A 164 5.08 9.89 -13.70
CA ASP A 164 4.67 8.63 -14.35
C ASP A 164 3.15 8.43 -14.40
N PHE A 165 2.39 8.99 -13.44
CA PHE A 165 0.95 8.73 -13.30
C PHE A 165 0.07 9.98 -13.37
N GLY A 166 0.64 11.19 -13.33
CA GLY A 166 -0.12 12.42 -13.56
C GLY A 166 -1.22 12.68 -12.52
N LEU A 167 -0.93 12.47 -11.23
CA LEU A 167 -1.92 12.66 -10.16
C LEU A 167 -2.41 14.13 -10.09
N PRO A 168 -3.72 14.38 -9.92
CA PRO A 168 -4.26 15.71 -9.66
C PRO A 168 -3.62 16.35 -8.42
N ALA A 169 -3.49 17.68 -8.41
CA ALA A 169 -2.80 18.40 -7.34
C ALA A 169 -3.35 18.10 -5.94
N GLU A 170 -4.66 17.86 -5.83
CA GLU A 170 -5.37 17.48 -4.60
C GLU A 170 -4.98 16.09 -4.07
N LYS A 171 -4.56 15.18 -4.96
CA LYS A 171 -4.11 13.81 -4.64
C LYS A 171 -2.59 13.69 -4.55
N ASN A 172 -1.86 14.80 -4.73
CA ASN A 172 -0.41 14.80 -4.81
C ASN A 172 0.22 14.09 -3.61
N PRO A 173 1.27 13.28 -3.83
CA PRO A 173 1.95 12.62 -2.73
C PRO A 173 2.44 13.63 -1.70
N ARG A 174 2.04 13.46 -0.45
CA ARG A 174 2.54 14.26 0.66
C ARG A 174 3.79 13.60 1.23
N TYR A 175 4.90 14.33 1.17
CA TYR A 175 6.15 13.91 1.80
C TYR A 175 6.06 14.16 3.30
N LEU A 176 6.13 13.11 4.10
CA LEU A 176 6.27 13.23 5.54
C LEU A 176 7.76 13.45 5.85
N GLN A 177 8.16 14.70 6.05
CA GLN A 177 9.47 15.01 6.61
C GLN A 177 9.61 14.28 7.95
N ARG A 178 10.70 13.54 8.11
CA ARG A 178 11.12 13.07 9.43
C ARG A 178 11.64 14.28 10.18
N HIS A 179 10.88 14.77 11.15
CA HIS A 179 11.45 15.52 12.27
C HIS A 179 12.06 14.53 13.26
#